data_AF-A0A4S8NZZ2-F1
#
_entry.id   AF-A0A4S8NZZ2-F1
#
_cell.length_a   1.000
_cell.length_b   1.000
_cell.length_c   1.000
_cell.angle_alpha   90.00
_cell.angle_beta   90.00
_cell.angle_gamma   90.00
#
_symmetry.space_group_name_H-M   'P 1'
#
loop_
_entity.id
_entity.type
_entity.pdbx_description
1 polymer ?
#
loop_
_entity_poly.entity_id
_entity_poly.type
_entity_poly.pdbx_seq_one_letter_code
_entity_poly.pdbx_strand_id
1 'polypeptide(L)' 'MASTPPETSSDNHAIVKRAVMRLSGLPQSATDASENTVDLVNYLVNSGIRDEDDLVELAEIANGKRYDPANGSFL' A
#
# COMPACT_ATOMS: atom_id res chain seq x y z
N MET A 1 1.26 -11.11 33.85
CA MET A 1 0.94 -11.72 32.54
C MET A 1 0.38 -10.61 31.68
N ALA A 2 1.14 -10.08 30.73
CA ALA A 2 0.68 -9.02 29.84
C ALA A 2 0.06 -9.68 28.61
N SER A 3 -1.26 -9.62 28.51
CA SER A 3 -1.99 -9.95 27.29
C SER A 3 -2.18 -8.64 26.54
N THR A 4 -1.39 -8.41 25.49
CA THR A 4 -1.67 -7.35 24.50
C THR A 4 -2.11 -8.01 23.19
N PRO A 5 -3.41 -7.97 22.85
CA PRO A 5 -3.91 -8.20 21.49
C PRO A 5 -4.33 -6.86 20.84
N PRO A 6 -4.67 -6.85 19.54
CA PRO A 6 -3.82 -6.92 18.37
C PRO A 6 -3.45 -5.50 17.87
N GLU A 7 -2.21 -5.02 18.06
CA GLU A 7 -1.80 -3.70 17.55
C GLU A 7 -1.63 -3.66 16.01
N THR A 8 -1.70 -4.81 15.35
CA THR A 8 -1.38 -4.97 13.93
C THR A 8 -2.25 -4.12 13.00
N SER A 9 -3.54 -3.92 13.30
CA SER A 9 -4.43 -3.18 12.40
C SER A 9 -4.23 -1.67 12.42
N SER A 10 -3.81 -1.10 13.54
CA SER A 10 -3.54 0.34 13.66
C SER A 10 -2.21 0.71 13.00
N ASP A 11 -1.16 -0.10 13.21
CA ASP A 11 0.14 0.08 12.57
C ASP A 11 0.05 -0.10 11.05
N ASN A 12 -0.68 -1.12 10.60
CA ASN A 12 -0.93 -1.34 9.17
C ASN A 12 -1.65 -0.14 8.53
N HIS A 13 -2.63 0.44 9.20
CA HIS A 13 -3.33 1.60 8.65
C HIS A 13 -2.45 2.86 8.62
N ALA A 14 -1.55 3.01 9.60
CA ALA A 14 -0.59 4.11 9.64
C ALA A 14 0.45 4.03 8.51
N ILE A 15 1.01 2.85 8.26
CA ILE A 15 2.01 2.66 7.19
C ILE A 15 1.38 2.82 5.80
N VAL A 16 0.17 2.29 5.59
CA VAL A 16 -0.59 2.48 4.34
C VAL A 16 -0.78 3.97 4.05
N LYS A 17 -1.23 4.74 5.04
CA LYS A 17 -1.44 6.20 4.88
C LYS A 17 -0.15 6.94 4.53
N ARG A 18 0.99 6.58 5.14
CA ARG A 18 2.28 7.22 4.87
C ARG A 18 2.80 6.90 3.46
N ALA A 19 2.75 5.63 3.06
CA ALA A 19 3.15 5.19 1.73
C ALA A 19 2.30 5.86 0.64
N VAL A 20 0.97 5.87 0.81
CA VAL A 20 0.03 6.54 -0.12
C VAL A 20 0.30 8.04 -0.19
N MET A 21 0.61 8.69 0.93
CA MET A 21 0.94 10.13 0.97
C MET A 21 2.24 10.45 0.21
N ARG A 22 3.26 9.59 0.29
CA ARG A 22 4.49 9.74 -0.52
C ARG A 22 4.19 9.59 -2.01
N LEU A 23 3.39 8.59 -2.38
CA LEU A 23 3.03 8.31 -3.77
C LEU A 23 2.14 9.40 -4.40
N SER A 24 1.22 9.98 -3.63
CA SER A 24 0.34 11.08 -4.09
C SER A 24 1.01 12.46 -4.11
N GLY A 25 2.20 12.60 -3.51
CA GLY A 25 3.04 13.79 -3.60
C GLY A 25 3.90 13.87 -4.87
N LEU A 26 4.01 12.78 -5.64
CA LEU A 26 4.70 12.80 -6.94
C LEU A 26 3.81 13.42 -8.03
N PRO A 27 4.39 14.17 -9.00
CA PRO A 27 3.64 14.85 -10.07
C PRO A 27 3.06 13.92 -11.14
N GLN A 28 2.83 12.63 -10.84
CA GLN A 28 2.30 11.68 -11.82
C GLN A 28 0.77 11.77 -11.88
N SER A 29 0.31 12.40 -12.97
CA SER A 29 -1.04 12.31 -13.52
C SER A 29 -1.74 10.99 -13.22
N ALA A 30 -2.71 10.98 -12.31
CA ALA A 30 -3.95 10.21 -12.40
C ALA A 30 -4.67 10.24 -11.05
N THR A 31 -5.78 10.96 -10.98
CA THR A 31 -6.73 10.86 -9.87
C THR A 31 -7.24 9.42 -9.70
N ASP A 32 -7.26 8.63 -10.78
CA ASP A 32 -7.57 7.20 -10.80
C ASP A 32 -6.45 6.28 -10.24
N ALA A 33 -5.20 6.75 -10.15
CA ALA A 33 -4.12 5.96 -9.58
C ALA A 33 -4.20 5.89 -8.05
N SER A 34 -4.86 6.87 -7.40
CA SER A 34 -4.93 6.96 -5.93
C SER A 34 -5.71 5.81 -5.29
N GLU A 35 -6.87 5.42 -5.83
CA GLU A 35 -7.64 4.28 -5.29
C GLU A 35 -6.90 2.95 -5.53
N ASN A 36 -6.36 2.73 -6.73
CA ASN A 36 -5.59 1.53 -7.05
C ASN A 36 -4.31 1.41 -6.20
N THR A 37 -3.68 2.53 -5.87
CA THR A 37 -2.48 2.57 -5.03
C THR A 37 -2.80 2.15 -3.60
N VAL A 38 -3.92 2.61 -3.05
CA VAL A 38 -4.35 2.22 -1.70
C VAL A 38 -4.60 0.72 -1.63
N ASP A 39 -5.27 0.14 -2.63
CA ASP A 39 -5.56 -1.30 -2.68
C ASP A 39 -4.28 -2.14 -2.80
N LEU A 40 -3.34 -1.71 -3.64
CA LEU A 40 -2.04 -2.36 -3.76
C LEU A 40 -1.24 -2.31 -2.44
N VAL A 41 -1.13 -1.13 -1.82
CA VAL A 41 -0.39 -0.96 -0.55
C VAL A 41 -1.04 -1.78 0.56
N ASN A 42 -2.37 -1.81 0.64
CA ASN A 42 -3.09 -2.69 1.57
C ASN A 42 -2.79 -4.17 1.33
N TYR A 43 -2.75 -4.61 0.07
CA TYR A 43 -2.42 -6.00 -0.25
C TYR A 43 -0.99 -6.35 0.17
N LEU A 44 -0.02 -5.48 -0.10
CA LEU A 44 1.38 -5.70 0.27
C LEU A 44 1.56 -5.79 1.79
N VAL A 45 0.89 -4.91 2.53
CA VAL A 45 0.88 -4.95 4.00
C VAL A 45 0.24 -6.22 4.54
N ASN A 46 -0.90 -6.64 3.97
CA ASN A 46 -1.55 -7.90 4.33
C ASN A 46 -0.73 -9.13 3.93
N SER A 47 0.10 -9.03 2.89
CA SER A 47 1.04 -10.07 2.47
C SER A 47 2.27 -10.17 3.37
N GLY A 48 2.47 -9.20 4.27
CA GLY A 48 3.52 -9.21 5.28
C GLY A 48 4.62 -8.17 5.09
N ILE A 49 4.54 -7.32 4.06
CA ILE A 49 5.48 -6.21 3.86
C ILE A 49 5.17 -5.11 4.86
N ARG A 50 6.13 -4.79 5.72
CA ARG A 50 5.98 -3.80 6.80
C ARG A 50 6.96 -2.63 6.68
N ASP A 51 7.74 -2.62 5.61
CA ASP A 51 8.66 -1.53 5.33
C ASP A 51 7.97 -0.50 4.43
N GLU A 52 8.06 0.77 4.80
CA GLU A 52 7.41 1.86 4.08
C GLU A 52 8.07 2.08 2.71
N ASP A 53 9.39 1.97 2.63
CA ASP A 53 10.13 2.20 1.39
C ASP A 53 9.89 1.05 0.40
N ASP A 54 9.79 -0.21 0.86
CA ASP A 54 9.39 -1.35 0.01
C ASP A 54 7.98 -1.15 -0.58
N LEU A 55 7.03 -0.66 0.22
CA LEU A 55 5.65 -0.42 -0.24
C LEU A 55 5.60 0.67 -1.30
N VAL A 56 6.38 1.73 -1.13
CA VAL A 56 6.48 2.83 -2.09
C VAL A 56 7.17 2.35 -3.37
N GLU A 57 8.30 1.67 -3.28
CA GLU A 57 9.04 1.18 -4.45
C GLU A 57 8.20 0.19 -5.27
N LEU A 58 7.50 -0.74 -4.62
CA LEU A 58 6.61 -1.68 -5.31
C LEU A 58 5.42 -0.98 -5.97
N ALA A 59 4.86 0.05 -5.34
CA ALA A 59 3.79 0.84 -5.92
C ALA A 59 4.28 1.74 -7.08
N GLU A 60 5.49 2.27 -7.00
CA GLU A 60 6.15 3.01 -8.08
C GLU A 60 6.47 2.08 -9.27
N ILE A 61 6.96 0.87 -9.01
CA ILE A 61 7.21 -0.16 -10.05
C ILE A 61 5.91 -0.56 -10.74
N ALA A 62 4.80 -0.63 -10.00
CA ALA A 62 3.49 -0.86 -10.59
C ALA A 62 3.05 0.30 -11.51
N ASN A 63 3.64 1.50 -11.39
CA ASN A 63 3.48 2.65 -12.27
C ASN A 63 2.00 2.97 -12.60
N GLY A 64 1.13 2.89 -11.58
CA GLY A 64 -0.31 3.14 -11.73
C GLY A 64 -1.11 2.03 -12.43
N LYS A 65 -0.51 0.88 -12.73
CA LYS A 65 -1.23 -0.31 -13.21
C LYS A 65 -2.23 -0.77 -12.15
N ARG A 66 -3.41 -1.21 -12.60
CA ARG A 66 -4.46 -1.66 -11.71
C ARG A 66 -4.06 -3.01 -11.14
N TYR A 67 -3.79 -3.04 -9.83
CA TYR A 67 -3.63 -4.29 -9.12
C TYR A 67 -4.98 -5.02 -9.08
N ASP A 68 -5.03 -6.23 -9.64
CA ASP A 68 -6.18 -7.12 -9.53
C ASP A 68 -5.93 -8.11 -8.37
N PRO A 69 -6.53 -7.88 -7.18
CA PRO A 69 -6.38 -8.77 -6.04
C PRO A 69 -6.98 -10.16 -6.27
N ALA A 70 -7.87 -10.34 -7.27
CA ALA A 70 -8.45 -11.64 -7.57
C ALA A 70 -7.43 -12.60 -8.21
N ASN A 71 -6.44 -12.06 -8.93
CA ASN A 71 -5.47 -12.85 -9.68
C ASN A 71 -4.00 -12.51 -9.36
N GLY A 72 -3.74 -11.50 -8.52
CA GLY A 72 -2.38 -11.03 -8.19
C GLY A 72 -1.65 -10.39 -9.37
N SER A 73 -2.38 -9.82 -10.33
CA SER A 73 -1.82 -9.27 -11.57
C SER A 73 -1.86 -7.74 -11.60
N PHE A 74 -1.06 -7.13 -12.48
CA PHE A 74 -1.02 -5.69 -12.73
C PHE A 74 -1.51 -5.43 -14.17
N LEU A 75 -2.69 -4.82 -14.32
CA LEU A 75 -3.33 -4.48 -15.59
C LEU A 75 -2.96 -3.07 -16.07
#